data_AF-A0A956SE79-F1
#
_entry.id   AF-A0A956SE79-F1
#
_cell.length_a   1.000
_cell.length_b   1.000
_cell.length_c   1.000
_cell.angle_alpha   90.00
_cell.angle_beta   90.00
_cell.angle_gamma   90.00
#
_symmetry.space_group_name_H-M   'P 1'
#
loop_
_entity.id
_entity.type
_entity.pdbx_description
1 polymer ?
#
loop_
_entity_poly.entity_id
_entity_poly.type
_entity_poly.pdbx_seq_one_letter_code
_entity_poly.pdbx_strand_id
1 'polypeptide(L)' 'MGRGAGIGRGADIGRGAGIGHATDIGHATVIGRGADIGRGAGIGRATGIEHGVSVRSDGTSLRMFIRT' A
#
# COMPACT_ATOMS: atom_id res chain seq x y z
N MET A 1 -8.98 1.11 -7.31
CA MET A 1 -7.83 0.19 -7.42
C MET A 1 -7.40 0.12 -8.87
N GLY A 2 -6.10 0.13 -9.12
CA GLY A 2 -5.54 -0.08 -10.45
C GLY A 2 -5.61 -1.55 -10.87
N ARG A 3 -5.56 -1.77 -12.18
CA ARG A 3 -5.59 -3.11 -12.77
C ARG A 3 -4.36 -3.92 -12.34
N GLY A 4 -4.56 -5.21 -12.06
CA GLY A 4 -3.50 -6.10 -11.57
C GLY A 4 -3.00 -5.80 -10.16
N ALA A 5 -3.68 -4.95 -9.38
CA ALA A 5 -3.37 -4.81 -7.96
C ALA A 5 -3.86 -6.04 -7.18
N GLY A 6 -3.01 -6.58 -6.32
CA GLY A 6 -3.29 -7.70 -5.43
C GLY A 6 -3.41 -7.25 -3.98
N ILE A 7 -4.42 -7.76 -3.26
CA ILE A 7 -4.60 -7.50 -1.83
C ILE A 7 -4.59 -8.81 -1.07
N GLY A 8 -3.66 -8.91 -0.12
CA GLY A 8 -3.54 -10.02 0.79
C GLY A 8 -4.74 -10.11 1.72
N ARG A 9 -5.07 -11.34 2.11
CA ARG A 9 -6.17 -11.62 3.05
C ARG A 9 -6.01 -10.81 4.33
N GLY A 10 -7.11 -10.25 4.82
CA GLY A 10 -7.17 -9.48 6.06
C GLY A 10 -6.50 -8.11 5.99
N ALA A 11 -6.16 -7.61 4.80
CA ALA A 11 -5.75 -6.23 4.66
C ALA A 11 -6.95 -5.29 4.74
N ASP A 12 -6.79 -4.19 5.47
CA ASP A 12 -7.78 -3.15 5.67
C ASP A 12 -7.39 -1.90 4.90
N ILE A 13 -8.32 -1.35 4.12
CA ILE A 13 -8.06 -0.17 3.30
C ILE A 13 -9.00 0.95 3.72
N GLY A 14 -8.40 2.02 4.24
CA GLY A 14 -9.07 3.22 4.69
C GLY A 14 -9.78 3.93 3.55
N ARG A 15 -10.88 4.59 3.90
CA ARG A 15 -11.72 5.32 2.95
C ARG A 15 -10.88 6.30 2.12
N GLY A 16 -11.08 6.31 0.80
CA GLY A 16 -10.40 7.25 -0.10
C GLY A 16 -8.92 6.95 -0.30
N ALA A 17 -8.40 5.82 0.16
CA ALA A 17 -7.06 5.40 -0.21
C ALA A 17 -6.99 5.07 -1.72
N GLY A 18 -5.97 5.61 -2.39
CA GLY A 18 -5.64 5.31 -3.78
C GLY A 18 -4.73 4.09 -3.85
N ILE A 19 -5.06 3.12 -4.72
CA ILE A 19 -4.17 1.98 -5.01
C ILE A 19 -3.93 1.95 -6.51
N GLY A 20 -2.66 2.04 -6.89
CA GLY A 20 -2.17 2.07 -8.26
C GLY A 20 -2.25 0.73 -8.98
N HIS A 21 -1.79 0.73 -10.23
CA HIS A 21 -1.76 -0.46 -11.08
C HIS A 21 -0.61 -1.38 -10.65
N ALA A 22 -0.82 -2.71 -10.72
CA ALA A 22 0.20 -3.72 -10.37
C ALA A 22 0.83 -3.51 -8.98
N THR A 23 0.02 -3.07 -8.02
CA THR A 23 0.42 -2.90 -6.62
C THR A 23 0.15 -4.20 -5.85
N ASP A 24 1.10 -4.67 -5.07
CA ASP A 24 0.92 -5.84 -4.20
C ASP A 24 0.83 -5.41 -2.74
N ILE A 25 -0.27 -5.73 -2.07
CA ILE A 25 -0.50 -5.45 -0.65
C ILE A 25 -0.46 -6.77 0.12
N GLY A 26 0.41 -6.88 1.12
CA GLY A 26 0.56 -8.06 1.95
C GLY A 26 -0.65 -8.39 2.84
N HIS A 27 -0.62 -9.59 3.41
CA HIS A 27 -1.60 -10.06 4.41
C HIS A 27 -1.60 -9.18 5.67
N ALA A 28 -2.78 -8.93 6.24
CA ALA A 28 -2.96 -8.14 7.47
C ALA A 28 -2.34 -6.73 7.41
N THR A 29 -2.30 -6.13 6.22
CA THR A 29 -1.79 -4.78 6.03
C THR A 29 -2.90 -3.76 6.23
N VAL A 30 -2.63 -2.70 6.98
CA VAL A 30 -3.59 -1.61 7.21
C VAL A 30 -3.15 -0.41 6.38
N ILE A 31 -4.05 0.12 5.55
CA ILE A 31 -3.84 1.33 4.77
C ILE A 31 -4.73 2.43 5.33
N GLY A 32 -4.14 3.53 5.75
CA GLY A 32 -4.86 4.67 6.32
C GLY A 32 -5.78 5.35 5.32
N ARG A 33 -6.75 6.11 5.84
CA ARG A 33 -7.64 6.94 5.02
C ARG A 33 -6.80 7.91 4.16
N GLY A 34 -7.18 8.09 2.90
CA GLY A 34 -6.50 9.00 1.97
C GLY A 34 -5.03 8.67 1.68
N ALA A 35 -4.54 7.48 2.03
CA ALA A 35 -3.20 7.05 1.65
C ALA A 35 -3.13 6.75 0.15
N ASP A 36 -2.00 7.04 -0.49
CA ASP A 36 -1.82 6.85 -1.93
C ASP A 36 -0.72 5.84 -2.21
N ILE A 37 -1.09 4.69 -2.74
CA ILE A 37 -0.16 3.63 -3.13
C ILE A 37 0.05 3.68 -4.64
N GLY A 38 1.29 3.96 -5.05
CA GLY A 38 1.69 4.15 -6.43
C GLY A 38 1.73 2.84 -7.23
N ARG A 39 1.81 3.00 -8.54
CA ARG A 39 1.95 1.91 -9.51
C ARG A 39 3.18 1.06 -9.18
N GLY A 40 3.02 -0.26 -9.14
CA GLY A 40 4.15 -1.19 -8.92
C GLY A 40 4.69 -1.20 -7.49
N ALA A 41 4.01 -0.58 -6.53
CA ALA A 41 4.45 -0.62 -5.14
C ALA A 41 4.20 -2.01 -4.53
N GLY A 42 5.16 -2.51 -3.76
CA GLY A 42 5.03 -3.73 -2.98
C GLY A 42 4.98 -3.38 -1.49
N ILE A 43 3.89 -3.71 -0.82
CA ILE A 43 3.71 -3.52 0.62
C ILE A 43 3.80 -4.88 1.29
N GLY A 44 4.67 -4.98 2.30
CA GLY A 44 4.87 -6.20 3.07
C GLY A 44 3.63 -6.66 3.84
N ARG A 45 3.75 -7.83 4.48
CA ARG A 45 2.73 -8.33 5.40
C ARG A 45 2.76 -7.56 6.72
N ALA A 46 1.62 -7.48 7.42
CA ALA A 46 1.49 -6.84 8.73
C ALA A 46 2.06 -5.41 8.75
N THR A 47 1.89 -4.69 7.65
CA THR A 47 2.42 -3.34 7.46
C THR A 47 1.31 -2.32 7.72
N GLY A 48 1.60 -1.23 8.42
CA GLY A 48 0.63 -0.15 8.70
C GLY A 48 0.99 1.12 7.96
N ILE A 49 0.16 1.60 7.05
CA ILE A 49 0.34 2.88 6.36
C ILE A 49 -0.61 3.88 7.02
N GLU A 50 -0.07 5.01 7.47
CA GLU A 50 -0.86 6.01 8.17
C GLU A 50 -1.73 6.87 7.23
N HIS A 51 -2.57 7.70 7.84
CA HIS A 51 -3.45 8.63 7.14
C HIS A 51 -2.66 9.59 6.24
N GLY A 52 -3.04 9.67 4.96
CA GLY A 52 -2.42 10.60 4.01
C GLY A 52 -0.99 10.27 3.59
N VAL A 53 -0.48 9.08 3.94
CA VAL A 53 0.85 8.64 3.50
C VAL A 53 0.81 8.24 2.04
N SER A 54 1.79 8.70 1.25
CA SER A 54 1.96 8.25 -0.13
C SER A 54 3.15 7.29 -0.24
N VAL A 55 2.91 6.07 -0.72
CA VAL A 55 3.93 5.09 -1.10
C VAL A 55 4.10 5.17 -2.61
N ARG A 56 5.28 5.46 -3.14
CA ARG A 56 5.56 5.42 -4.59
C ARG A 56 6.55 4.33 -4.88
N SER A 57 6.43 3.64 -6.00
CA SER A 57 7.47 2.74 -6.50
C SER A 57 8.38 3.56 -7.42
N ASP A 58 9.61 3.84 -7.00
CA ASP A 58 10.59 4.60 -7.77
C ASP A 58 11.52 3.69 -8.60
N GLY A 59 11.18 2.41 -8.75
CA GLY A 59 12.00 1.44 -9.49
C GLY A 59 13.14 0.84 -8.67
N THR A 60 13.34 1.30 -7.44
CA THR A 60 14.23 0.68 -6.45
C THR A 60 13.40 0.23 -5.27
N SER A 61 13.27 -1.10 -5.10
CA SER A 61 12.61 -1.77 -3.97
C SER A 61 12.45 -0.88 -2.72
N LEU A 62 11.30 -0.21 -2.57
CA LEU A 62 11.08 0.68 -1.43
C LEU A 62 11.05 -0.16 -0.17
N ARG A 63 12.19 -0.18 0.53
CA ARG A 63 12.24 -0.32 1.97
C ARG A 63 11.69 0.98 2.57
N MET A 64 10.38 1.17 2.46
CA MET A 64 9.73 2.25 3.17
C MET A 64 9.76 1.88 4.65
N PHE A 65 10.66 2.52 5.39
CA PHE A 65 10.65 2.53 6.85
C PHE A 65 9.36 3.22 7.29
N ILE A 66 8.33 2.42 7.51
CA ILE A 66 7.19 2.86 8.32
C ILE A 66 7.73 2.94 9.73
N ARG A 67 7.98 4.16 10.21
CA ARG A 67 8.13 4.38 11.65
C ARG A 67 6.75 4.22 12.26
N THR A 68 6.59 3.14 13.02
CA THR A 68 5.60 3.04 14.10
C THR A 68 5.81 4.13 15.13
#